data_AF-A0A9R0VIS7-F1
#
_entry.id   AF-A0A9R0VIS7-F1
#
_cell.length_a   1.000
_cell.length_b   1.000
_cell.length_c   1.000
_cell.angle_alpha   90.00
_cell.angle_beta   90.00
_cell.angle_gamma   90.00
#
_symmetry.space_group_name_H-M   'P 1'
#
loop_
_entity.id
_entity.type
_entity.pdbx_description
1 polymer ?
#
loop_
_entity_poly.entity_id
_entity_poly.type
_entity_poly.pdbx_seq_one_letter_code
_entity_poly.pdbx_strand_id
1 'polypeptide(L)'
;MIMAALFVLGCFLLQTVPAARAHDEALAWTPASPFRDELRALGVGALIRDDAEATALASTDFGNVTVAPAAAVLYPSCPADIAALLRASCARSSPFPVSARGRGHSVRGQAAALDGVVVDMPSLGRLGGGSSSTASRLSVSVEGQYIDAGGEQLWVDVLRAALAHGLTPRSWTDYLHLTVGGTLSNAGISGQAFRYGPQISNVQELDVITGLGEMVTCSKKKDADLFDAVLGGLGQFGVITRARIPLVPAPTRARWVRLLYTGAAALTGDQERLIDVERGDALSGLMDYVEGTVVADEGLIGSWRSQSPSSSSSSFFSGPDAAARFAKLAEEAGGVLYCLEGALYYGGAAGGERDVDKRLETLLRELRYARGFASVQDVSYVEFLDRVHGGELKLRAAGQWDVPHPWLNLFLPRSRVLDFAAGVFHGILRRGTTGAMGPVLVYPMNRNRWDSGMSAVFPEEEEVFYTVGILRLAVSEGDLGRLEEQNDEILRFCEEAGIACVQYLSYYADQAGWEKKHFGPAKWARFVERKREYDPKAILSRGQRIFTSPLA
;
A
#
# COMPACT_ATOMS: atom_id res chain seq x y z
N MET A 1 32.03 -2.35 45.13
CA MET A 1 32.05 -0.93 44.71
C MET A 1 32.48 -0.94 43.25
N ILE A 2 31.52 -0.84 42.30
CA ILE A 2 31.12 0.41 41.60
C ILE A 2 32.28 0.97 40.76
N MET A 3 32.21 1.39 39.49
CA MET A 3 31.26 1.36 38.35
C MET A 3 32.05 1.97 37.15
N ALA A 4 31.52 1.77 35.93
CA ALA A 4 31.51 2.73 34.80
C ALA A 4 32.83 3.08 34.08
N ALA A 5 32.93 2.67 32.81
CA ALA A 5 32.82 3.57 31.63
C ALA A 5 33.42 2.88 30.39
N LEU A 6 32.55 2.22 29.61
CA LEU A 6 32.84 1.71 28.27
C LEU A 6 31.63 2.07 27.41
N PHE A 7 31.68 3.27 26.83
CA PHE A 7 30.72 3.75 25.83
C PHE A 7 31.49 4.67 24.88
N VAL A 8 31.18 4.54 23.59
CA VAL A 8 31.63 5.38 22.47
C VAL A 8 33.06 5.11 21.97
N LEU A 9 33.17 4.22 20.98
CA LEU A 9 33.89 4.41 19.70
C LEU A 9 34.25 3.03 19.12
N GLY A 10 33.63 2.65 18.01
CA GLY A 10 34.11 1.53 17.21
C GLY A 10 32.98 0.71 16.61
N CYS A 11 32.54 1.11 15.41
CA CYS A 11 32.15 0.24 14.29
C CYS A 11 31.50 1.08 13.18
N PHE A 12 32.29 1.95 12.54
CA PHE A 12 32.06 2.29 11.14
C PHE A 12 33.07 1.46 10.34
N LEU A 13 32.68 0.24 10.00
CA LEU A 13 33.34 -0.51 8.94
C LEU A 13 32.37 -0.54 7.76
N LEU A 14 32.67 0.33 6.80
CA LEU A 14 32.17 0.28 5.43
C LEU A 14 32.38 -1.13 4.88
N GLN A 15 31.33 -1.94 4.85
CA GLN A 15 31.25 -3.04 3.91
C GLN A 15 30.74 -2.49 2.58
N THR A 16 31.52 -2.79 1.56
CA THR A 16 31.45 -2.28 0.20
C THR A 16 30.21 -2.78 -0.53
N VAL A 17 29.31 -1.86 -0.89
CA VAL A 17 28.36 -2.01 -2.01
C VAL A 17 28.78 -1.01 -3.09
N PRO A 18 29.68 -1.38 -4.01
CA PRO A 18 30.20 -0.44 -5.01
C PRO A 18 29.11 0.06 -5.97
N ALA A 19 28.06 -0.75 -6.21
CA ALA A 19 26.97 -0.40 -7.12
C ALA A 19 25.97 0.60 -6.52
N ALA A 20 25.59 0.47 -5.24
CA ALA A 20 24.62 1.37 -4.60
C ALA A 20 25.15 2.81 -4.51
N ARG A 21 26.44 2.97 -4.25
CA ARG A 21 27.09 4.28 -4.09
C ARG A 21 27.11 5.12 -5.38
N ALA A 22 27.26 4.48 -6.54
CA ALA A 22 27.26 5.19 -7.83
C ALA A 22 25.86 5.65 -8.27
N HIS A 23 24.80 4.97 -7.82
CA HIS A 23 23.41 5.31 -8.18
C HIS A 23 22.79 6.37 -7.26
N ASP A 24 23.23 6.49 -6.01
CA ASP A 24 22.76 7.55 -5.11
C ASP A 24 23.30 8.94 -5.48
N GLU A 25 24.45 9.03 -6.17
CA GLU A 25 24.97 10.30 -6.72
C GLU A 25 24.02 10.94 -7.74
N ALA A 26 23.26 10.15 -8.51
CA ALA A 26 22.30 10.67 -9.50
C ALA A 26 21.02 11.24 -8.86
N LEU A 27 20.75 10.91 -7.59
CA LEU A 27 19.64 11.45 -6.80
C LEU A 27 20.09 12.63 -5.92
N ALA A 28 21.38 12.70 -5.61
CA ALA A 28 21.95 13.68 -4.72
C ALA A 28 21.88 15.07 -5.35
N TRP A 29 21.13 15.96 -4.72
CA TRP A 29 21.21 17.38 -4.98
C TRP A 29 22.14 18.00 -3.94
N THR A 30 23.27 18.60 -4.36
CA THR A 30 24.20 19.20 -3.40
C THR A 30 23.74 20.61 -3.01
N PRO A 31 23.40 20.87 -1.73
CA PRO A 31 23.05 22.21 -1.30
C PRO A 31 24.25 23.16 -1.41
N ALA A 32 24.03 24.35 -1.97
CA ALA A 32 24.95 25.46 -1.79
C ALA A 32 25.00 25.87 -0.30
N SER A 33 26.14 26.33 0.21
CA SER A 33 26.34 26.67 1.64
C SER A 33 25.67 27.97 2.14
N PRO A 34 24.54 28.42 1.56
CA PRO A 34 23.51 29.11 2.33
C PRO A 34 22.10 28.48 2.21
N PHE A 35 21.94 27.31 1.58
CA PHE A 35 20.63 26.69 1.31
C PHE A 35 19.71 26.63 2.54
N ARG A 36 20.26 26.29 3.71
CA ARG A 36 19.49 26.21 4.97
C ARG A 36 19.04 27.58 5.46
N ASP A 37 19.85 28.63 5.28
CA ASP A 37 19.50 30.01 5.62
C ASP A 37 18.49 30.59 4.61
N GLU A 38 18.61 30.22 3.33
CA GLU A 38 17.66 30.59 2.27
C GLU A 38 16.28 30.00 2.51
N LEU A 39 16.18 28.74 2.95
CA LEU A 39 14.91 28.12 3.32
C LEU A 39 14.21 28.87 4.46
N ARG A 40 14.96 29.42 5.42
CA ARG A 40 14.41 30.22 6.53
C ARG A 40 13.78 31.55 6.05
N ALA A 41 14.26 32.10 4.94
CA ALA A 41 13.77 33.36 4.38
C ALA A 41 12.46 33.23 3.57
N LEU A 42 11.96 32.02 3.30
CA LEU A 42 10.80 31.75 2.43
C LEU A 42 9.42 32.04 3.05
N GLY A 43 9.36 32.69 4.22
CA GLY A 43 8.10 32.88 4.97
C GLY A 43 7.53 31.59 5.60
N VAL A 44 8.06 30.42 5.24
CA VAL A 44 7.83 29.12 5.89
C VAL A 44 8.99 28.70 6.80
N GLY A 45 9.99 29.55 6.99
CA GLY A 45 11.21 29.23 7.73
C GLY A 45 10.97 28.77 9.17
N ALA A 46 9.96 29.34 9.83
CA ALA A 46 9.56 28.93 11.18
C ALA A 46 8.97 27.51 11.24
N LEU A 47 8.55 26.96 10.09
CA LEU A 47 7.97 25.63 9.94
C LEU A 47 9.00 24.59 9.47
N ILE A 48 10.25 25.01 9.20
CA ILE A 48 11.32 24.14 8.72
C ILE A 48 12.22 23.74 9.88
N ARG A 49 12.49 22.43 9.99
CA ARG A 49 13.47 21.85 10.91
C ARG A 49 14.58 21.16 10.12
N ASP A 50 15.82 21.45 10.49
CA ASP A 50 17.05 20.86 9.94
C ASP A 50 17.91 20.19 11.03
N ASP A 51 17.35 20.02 12.23
CA ASP A 51 17.99 19.29 13.31
C ASP A 51 18.07 17.77 13.03
N ALA A 52 19.01 17.12 13.70
CA ALA A 52 19.33 15.71 13.47
C ALA A 52 18.14 14.77 13.75
N GLU A 53 17.27 15.11 14.70
CA GLU A 53 16.11 14.30 15.04
C GLU A 53 15.07 14.32 13.91
N ALA A 54 14.67 15.52 13.46
CA ALA A 54 13.69 15.68 12.38
C ALA A 54 14.17 15.02 11.08
N THR A 55 15.41 15.28 10.69
CA THR A 55 15.99 14.73 9.46
C THR A 55 16.16 13.22 9.54
N ALA A 56 16.60 12.65 10.67
CA ALA A 56 16.70 11.19 10.84
C ALA A 56 15.34 10.49 10.68
N LEU A 57 14.28 11.01 11.31
CA LEU A 57 12.91 10.46 11.21
C LEU A 57 12.35 10.50 9.78
N ALA A 58 12.76 11.48 8.99
CA ALA A 58 12.35 11.64 7.60
C ALA A 58 13.17 10.79 6.61
N SER A 59 14.32 10.26 7.04
CA SER A 59 15.30 9.58 6.19
C SER A 59 15.13 8.07 6.07
N THR A 60 14.22 7.48 6.85
CA THR A 60 13.87 6.05 6.82
C THR A 60 12.39 5.84 6.50
N ASP A 61 12.00 4.63 6.14
CA ASP A 61 10.61 4.24 5.92
C ASP A 61 10.34 2.84 6.49
N PHE A 62 9.10 2.38 6.36
CA PHE A 62 8.67 1.06 6.85
C PHE A 62 9.48 -0.08 6.22
N GLY A 63 9.93 0.10 4.98
CA GLY A 63 10.83 -0.84 4.32
C GLY A 63 12.09 -1.12 5.12
N ASN A 64 12.68 -0.12 5.78
CA ASN A 64 13.95 -0.26 6.50
C ASN A 64 15.06 -0.93 5.64
N VAL A 65 14.97 -0.80 4.31
CA VAL A 65 15.95 -1.32 3.34
C VAL A 65 16.87 -0.21 2.86
N THR A 66 16.36 1.01 2.74
CA THR A 66 17.08 2.16 2.20
C THR A 66 17.04 3.31 3.20
N VAL A 67 18.17 4.00 3.33
CA VAL A 67 18.27 5.26 4.10
C VAL A 67 18.63 6.37 3.11
N ALA A 68 17.82 7.42 3.06
CA ALA A 68 18.03 8.56 2.17
C ALA A 68 17.96 9.85 2.98
N PRO A 69 19.12 10.42 3.36
CA PRO A 69 19.19 11.62 4.21
C PRO A 69 18.39 12.80 3.66
N ALA A 70 17.49 13.36 4.47
CA ALA A 70 16.83 14.62 4.18
C ALA A 70 17.72 15.80 4.65
N ALA A 71 17.78 16.89 3.86
CA ALA A 71 18.48 18.10 4.30
C ALA A 71 17.65 18.93 5.28
N ALA A 72 16.32 18.91 5.13
CA ALA A 72 15.38 19.57 6.03
C ALA A 72 13.98 18.92 5.96
N VAL A 73 13.13 19.26 6.93
CA VAL A 73 11.74 18.82 7.01
C VAL A 73 10.83 20.03 7.18
N LEU A 74 9.81 20.16 6.32
CA LEU A 74 8.74 21.12 6.47
C LEU A 74 7.61 20.51 7.30
N TYR A 75 7.17 21.21 8.35
CA TYR A 75 6.00 20.89 9.16
C TYR A 75 4.87 21.88 8.83
N PRO A 76 4.14 21.69 7.71
CA PRO A 76 3.17 22.66 7.22
C PRO A 76 1.98 22.82 8.17
N SER A 77 1.51 24.06 8.30
CA SER A 77 0.30 24.41 9.06
C SER A 77 -0.94 24.47 8.17
N CYS A 78 -0.74 24.77 6.88
CA CYS A 78 -1.79 24.80 5.87
C CYS A 78 -1.23 24.41 4.48
N PRO A 79 -2.10 24.08 3.50
CA PRO A 79 -1.66 23.77 2.15
C PRO A 79 -0.85 24.89 1.47
N ALA A 80 -1.06 26.15 1.84
CA ALA A 80 -0.32 27.27 1.25
C ALA A 80 1.19 27.23 1.59
N ASP A 81 1.57 26.64 2.74
CA ASP A 81 2.97 26.47 3.13
C ASP A 81 3.70 25.53 2.17
N ILE A 82 3.04 24.45 1.77
CA ILE A 82 3.56 23.48 0.79
C ILE A 82 3.71 24.17 -0.57
N ALA A 83 2.71 24.95 -0.99
CA ALA A 83 2.75 25.68 -2.25
C ALA A 83 3.89 26.72 -2.27
N ALA A 84 4.15 27.38 -1.14
CA ALA A 84 5.28 28.31 -1.00
C ALA A 84 6.64 27.61 -1.16
N LEU A 85 6.81 26.43 -0.54
CA LEU A 85 8.02 25.62 -0.69
C LEU A 85 8.24 25.19 -2.15
N LEU A 86 7.19 24.71 -2.82
CA LEU A 86 7.28 24.23 -4.20
C LEU A 86 7.57 25.38 -5.18
N ARG A 87 6.92 26.54 -5.04
CA ARG A 87 7.27 27.75 -5.80
C ARG A 87 8.71 28.17 -5.58
N ALA A 88 9.19 28.10 -4.33
CA ALA A 88 10.56 28.45 -3.99
C ALA A 88 11.57 27.51 -4.65
N SER A 89 11.33 26.21 -4.67
CA SER A 89 12.19 25.27 -5.42
C SER A 89 12.10 25.52 -6.93
N CYS A 90 10.89 25.70 -7.46
CA CYS A 90 10.65 25.91 -8.88
C CYS A 90 11.26 27.22 -9.41
N ALA A 91 11.39 28.27 -8.59
CA ALA A 91 12.02 29.52 -9.01
C ALA A 91 13.56 29.41 -9.22
N ARG A 92 14.20 28.36 -8.70
CA ARG A 92 15.67 28.21 -8.75
C ARG A 92 16.16 27.70 -10.10
N SER A 93 17.38 28.07 -10.45
CA SER A 93 18.12 27.45 -11.57
C SER A 93 18.44 25.99 -11.27
N SER A 94 18.80 25.68 -10.02
CA SER A 94 18.98 24.33 -9.50
C SER A 94 17.90 24.04 -8.43
N PRO A 95 16.79 23.38 -8.81
CA PRO A 95 15.68 23.07 -7.92
C PRO A 95 16.07 21.95 -6.94
N PHE A 96 15.75 22.14 -5.66
CA PHE A 96 15.92 21.11 -4.64
C PHE A 96 14.73 20.12 -4.65
N PRO A 97 14.97 18.82 -4.39
CA PRO A 97 13.89 17.85 -4.37
C PRO A 97 12.95 18.05 -3.18
N VAL A 98 11.66 17.78 -3.39
CA VAL A 98 10.63 17.83 -2.36
C VAL A 98 9.80 16.55 -2.41
N SER A 99 9.61 15.90 -1.26
CA SER A 99 8.78 14.70 -1.15
C SER A 99 7.74 14.85 -0.06
N ALA A 100 6.47 14.63 -0.39
CA ALA A 100 5.40 14.56 0.59
C ALA A 100 5.45 13.20 1.32
N ARG A 101 5.68 13.23 2.63
CA ARG A 101 5.70 12.05 3.48
C ARG A 101 4.37 11.94 4.22
N GLY A 102 3.62 10.88 3.93
CA GLY A 102 2.43 10.49 4.70
C GLY A 102 2.81 9.89 6.05
N ARG A 103 2.73 8.55 6.18
CA ARG A 103 3.22 7.80 7.35
C ARG A 103 4.53 7.04 7.14
N GLY A 104 5.21 7.30 6.02
CA GLY A 104 6.47 6.61 5.70
C GLY A 104 6.31 5.10 5.51
N HIS A 105 5.14 4.63 5.04
CA HIS A 105 4.87 3.20 4.82
C HIS A 105 5.37 2.68 3.45
N SER A 106 6.19 3.48 2.77
CA SER A 106 6.98 3.09 1.62
C SER A 106 7.97 1.97 1.99
N VAL A 107 8.44 1.22 0.98
CA VAL A 107 9.33 0.07 1.20
C VAL A 107 10.75 0.29 0.68
N ARG A 108 10.96 1.28 -0.19
CA ARG A 108 12.26 1.53 -0.88
C ARG A 108 12.51 3.03 -1.10
N GLY A 109 12.23 3.86 -0.10
CA GLY A 109 12.60 5.28 -0.09
C GLY A 109 11.72 6.18 -0.97
N GLN A 110 10.57 5.70 -1.47
CA GLN A 110 9.72 6.48 -2.38
C GLN A 110 9.29 7.86 -1.83
N ALA A 111 9.15 7.97 -0.50
CA ALA A 111 8.77 9.21 0.19
C ALA A 111 9.96 10.05 0.68
N ALA A 112 11.20 9.65 0.38
CA ALA A 112 12.40 10.38 0.76
C ALA A 112 12.73 11.50 -0.24
N ALA A 113 13.48 12.50 0.22
CA ALA A 113 14.05 13.56 -0.60
C ALA A 113 15.54 13.67 -0.26
N LEU A 114 16.39 12.94 -1.00
CA LEU A 114 17.84 12.91 -0.77
C LEU A 114 18.42 14.33 -0.88
N ASP A 115 19.01 14.81 0.22
CA ASP A 115 19.53 16.17 0.40
C ASP A 115 18.50 17.29 0.10
N GLY A 116 17.22 16.94 0.05
CA GLY A 116 16.11 17.85 -0.22
C GLY A 116 15.26 18.14 1.01
N VAL A 117 14.00 18.50 0.74
CA VAL A 117 13.02 18.81 1.79
C VAL A 117 11.91 17.77 1.81
N VAL A 118 11.74 17.11 2.96
CA VAL A 118 10.58 16.24 3.19
C VAL A 118 9.45 17.07 3.79
N VAL A 119 8.23 16.94 3.25
CA VAL A 119 7.04 17.56 3.84
C VAL A 119 6.37 16.56 4.76
N ASP A 120 6.33 16.85 6.06
CA ASP A 120 5.57 16.08 7.06
C ASP A 120 4.07 16.39 6.90
N MET A 121 3.39 15.65 6.03
CA MET A 121 1.96 15.84 5.77
C MET A 121 1.12 15.78 7.06
N PRO A 122 1.37 14.89 8.05
CA PRO A 122 0.60 14.82 9.28
C PRO A 122 0.50 16.13 10.06
N SER A 123 1.44 17.06 9.90
CA SER A 123 1.41 18.39 10.53
C SER A 123 0.17 19.21 10.18
N LEU A 124 -0.37 19.06 8.96
CA LEU A 124 -1.62 19.71 8.53
C LEU A 124 -2.81 19.35 9.42
N GLY A 125 -2.78 18.16 10.06
CA GLY A 125 -3.83 17.69 10.97
C GLY A 125 -3.57 17.98 12.45
N ARG A 126 -2.33 18.32 12.85
CA ARG A 126 -1.93 18.47 14.27
C ARG A 126 -2.08 19.90 14.80
N LEU A 127 -1.95 20.91 13.94
CA LEU A 127 -1.96 22.32 14.35
C LEU A 127 -3.38 22.93 14.44
N GLY A 128 -4.43 22.11 14.36
CA GLY A 128 -5.84 22.51 14.43
C GLY A 128 -6.32 23.03 15.81
N GLY A 129 -5.44 23.11 16.81
CA GLY A 129 -5.78 23.37 18.22
C GLY A 129 -5.72 24.82 18.71
N GLY A 130 -5.86 25.85 17.87
CA GLY A 130 -5.66 27.22 18.38
C GLY A 130 -6.09 28.46 17.56
N SER A 131 -6.86 28.34 16.47
CA SER A 131 -7.38 29.52 15.77
C SER A 131 -8.79 29.26 15.22
N SER A 132 -9.71 30.21 15.39
CA SER A 132 -11.15 30.05 15.13
C SER A 132 -11.55 29.94 13.65
N SER A 133 -10.65 29.48 12.77
CA SER A 133 -10.89 29.24 11.34
C SER A 133 -10.33 27.90 10.83
N THR A 134 -9.91 26.98 11.71
CA THR A 134 -9.44 25.64 11.32
C THR A 134 -10.61 24.77 10.87
N ALA A 135 -10.90 24.77 9.57
CA ALA A 135 -11.82 23.83 8.95
C ALA A 135 -11.39 22.39 9.31
N SER A 136 -12.33 21.58 9.80
CA SER A 136 -12.13 20.15 10.01
C SER A 136 -11.50 19.52 8.76
N ARG A 137 -10.38 18.82 8.92
CA ARG A 137 -9.70 18.12 7.82
C ARG A 137 -10.46 16.89 7.31
N LEU A 138 -11.57 16.55 7.98
CA LEU A 138 -12.54 15.54 7.58
C LEU A 138 -13.93 16.20 7.62
N SER A 139 -14.62 16.27 6.48
CA SER A 139 -15.97 16.84 6.40
C SER A 139 -16.88 15.87 5.67
N VAL A 140 -17.89 15.35 6.37
CA VAL A 140 -18.85 14.37 5.83
C VAL A 140 -20.09 15.09 5.31
N SER A 141 -20.43 14.86 4.05
CA SER A 141 -21.71 15.24 3.45
C SER A 141 -22.64 14.04 3.45
N VAL A 142 -23.65 14.04 4.33
CA VAL A 142 -24.64 12.96 4.43
C VAL A 142 -25.52 12.93 3.18
N GLU A 143 -26.00 14.10 2.75
CA GLU A 143 -26.84 14.24 1.55
C GLU A 143 -26.07 13.91 0.27
N GLY A 144 -24.82 14.39 0.16
CA GLY A 144 -23.97 14.11 -0.99
C GLY A 144 -23.33 12.72 -0.97
N GLN A 145 -23.43 11.99 0.14
CA GLN A 145 -22.80 10.70 0.38
C GLN A 145 -21.30 10.70 0.01
N TYR A 146 -20.57 11.68 0.52
CA TYR A 146 -19.12 11.73 0.36
C TYR A 146 -18.45 12.30 1.61
N ILE A 147 -17.15 12.06 1.74
CA ILE A 147 -16.29 12.74 2.69
C ILE A 147 -15.22 13.50 1.93
N ASP A 148 -15.06 14.78 2.28
CA ASP A 148 -13.88 15.57 1.93
C ASP A 148 -12.82 15.31 3.01
N ALA A 149 -11.75 14.61 2.63
CA ALA A 149 -10.68 14.23 3.53
C ALA A 149 -9.35 14.87 3.12
N GLY A 150 -8.64 15.45 4.09
CA GLY A 150 -7.29 15.95 3.91
C GLY A 150 -6.34 14.85 3.44
N GLY A 151 -5.41 15.17 2.54
CA GLY A 151 -4.46 14.18 2.01
C GLY A 151 -3.59 13.53 3.09
N GLU A 152 -3.39 14.20 4.22
CA GLU A 152 -2.64 13.73 5.38
C GLU A 152 -3.42 12.77 6.30
N GLN A 153 -4.75 12.73 6.18
CA GLN A 153 -5.61 11.98 7.08
C GLN A 153 -5.42 10.48 6.91
N LEU A 154 -5.54 9.74 8.01
CA LEU A 154 -5.48 8.28 7.98
C LEU A 154 -6.82 7.69 7.56
N TRP A 155 -6.80 6.56 6.86
CA TRP A 155 -8.03 5.83 6.52
C TRP A 155 -8.81 5.35 7.75
N VAL A 156 -8.14 5.03 8.86
CA VAL A 156 -8.82 4.70 10.13
C VAL A 156 -9.62 5.88 10.69
N ASP A 157 -9.15 7.11 10.51
CA ASP A 157 -9.85 8.32 10.96
C ASP A 157 -10.97 8.70 9.99
N VAL A 158 -10.76 8.51 8.68
CA VAL A 158 -11.81 8.60 7.65
C VAL A 158 -12.96 7.62 7.95
N LEU A 159 -12.64 6.37 8.31
CA LEU A 159 -13.62 5.36 8.71
C LEU A 159 -14.43 5.84 9.92
N ARG A 160 -13.77 6.26 11.00
CA ARG A 160 -14.43 6.75 12.22
C ARG A 160 -15.34 7.95 11.95
N ALA A 161 -14.86 8.93 11.17
CA ALA A 161 -15.64 10.11 10.83
C ALA A 161 -16.89 9.76 10.01
N ALA A 162 -16.76 8.89 9.00
CA ALA A 162 -17.90 8.46 8.19
C ALA A 162 -18.92 7.65 9.01
N LEU A 163 -18.44 6.74 9.87
CA LEU A 163 -19.30 5.89 10.71
C LEU A 163 -20.13 6.67 11.72
N ALA A 164 -19.64 7.82 12.20
CA ALA A 164 -20.41 8.73 13.05
C ALA A 164 -21.72 9.22 12.38
N HIS A 165 -21.80 9.12 11.04
CA HIS A 165 -22.96 9.44 10.23
C HIS A 165 -23.63 8.21 9.61
N GLY A 166 -23.27 6.99 10.04
CA GLY A 166 -23.81 5.74 9.48
C GLY A 166 -23.35 5.45 8.05
N LEU A 167 -22.21 6.03 7.64
CA LEU A 167 -21.65 5.93 6.30
C LEU A 167 -20.23 5.34 6.33
N THR A 168 -19.75 4.85 5.19
CA THR A 168 -18.40 4.26 5.07
C THR A 168 -17.87 4.36 3.63
N PRO A 169 -16.55 4.55 3.42
CA PRO A 169 -15.94 4.26 2.13
C PRO A 169 -16.18 2.81 1.70
N ARG A 170 -16.23 2.58 0.39
CA ARG A 170 -16.53 1.26 -0.19
C ARG A 170 -15.32 0.48 -0.69
N SER A 171 -14.15 1.12 -0.78
CA SER A 171 -12.88 0.50 -1.19
C SER A 171 -11.77 0.86 -0.21
N TRP A 172 -10.97 -0.13 0.16
CA TRP A 172 -10.06 -0.08 1.31
C TRP A 172 -8.66 -0.57 0.96
N THR A 173 -7.76 -0.41 1.92
CA THR A 173 -6.49 -1.13 2.04
C THR A 173 -6.57 -2.07 3.24
N ASP A 174 -5.82 -3.16 3.24
CA ASP A 174 -5.82 -4.09 4.39
C ASP A 174 -5.36 -3.44 5.70
N TYR A 175 -4.47 -2.45 5.59
CA TYR A 175 -3.96 -1.68 6.72
C TYR A 175 -4.47 -0.24 6.63
N LEU A 176 -5.17 0.22 7.68
CA LEU A 176 -5.87 1.51 7.69
C LEU A 176 -5.04 2.69 8.19
N HIS A 177 -3.86 2.45 8.75
CA HIS A 177 -2.97 3.50 9.25
C HIS A 177 -2.07 4.06 8.14
N LEU A 178 -2.64 4.16 6.94
CA LEU A 178 -2.07 4.77 5.75
C LEU A 178 -2.79 6.09 5.48
N THR A 179 -2.08 7.07 4.90
CA THR A 179 -2.68 8.35 4.53
C THR A 179 -3.49 8.26 3.25
N VAL A 180 -4.57 9.03 3.14
CA VAL A 180 -5.37 9.20 1.92
C VAL A 180 -4.47 9.51 0.71
N GLY A 181 -3.68 10.59 0.76
CA GLY A 181 -2.83 11.01 -0.36
C GLY A 181 -1.78 9.97 -0.77
N GLY A 182 -1.19 9.28 0.20
CA GLY A 182 -0.20 8.22 -0.07
C GLY A 182 -0.80 7.01 -0.81
N THR A 183 -1.98 6.54 -0.40
CA THR A 183 -2.65 5.42 -1.08
C THR A 183 -3.19 5.79 -2.45
N LEU A 184 -3.78 6.98 -2.61
CA LEU A 184 -4.28 7.50 -3.88
C LEU A 184 -3.15 7.78 -4.89
N SER A 185 -1.93 8.03 -4.41
CA SER A 185 -0.74 8.14 -5.27
C SER A 185 -0.26 6.78 -5.79
N ASN A 186 -0.78 5.65 -5.28
CA ASN A 186 -0.41 4.31 -5.73
C ASN A 186 -1.59 3.61 -6.42
N ALA A 187 -2.60 3.20 -5.64
CA ALA A 187 -3.90 2.69 -6.10
C ALA A 187 -4.85 2.55 -4.90
N GLY A 188 -4.38 1.85 -3.86
CA GLY A 188 -5.17 1.45 -2.70
C GLY A 188 -6.05 0.23 -3.01
N ILE A 189 -5.53 -0.97 -2.73
CA ILE A 189 -6.19 -2.24 -3.04
C ILE A 189 -6.46 -3.04 -1.78
N SER A 190 -7.55 -3.81 -1.81
CA SER A 190 -7.95 -4.83 -0.84
C SER A 190 -9.08 -5.66 -1.49
N GLY A 191 -9.61 -6.65 -0.77
CA GLY A 191 -10.63 -7.58 -1.25
C GLY A 191 -11.97 -6.98 -1.70
N GLN A 192 -12.22 -5.66 -1.58
CA GLN A 192 -13.40 -5.00 -2.17
C GLN A 192 -13.15 -4.47 -3.59
N ALA A 193 -11.89 -4.42 -4.04
CA ALA A 193 -11.50 -3.80 -5.30
C ALA A 193 -12.09 -4.52 -6.53
N PHE A 194 -12.41 -5.81 -6.44
CA PHE A 194 -13.09 -6.52 -7.52
C PHE A 194 -14.48 -5.94 -7.83
N ARG A 195 -15.16 -5.37 -6.83
CA ARG A 195 -16.53 -4.84 -6.95
C ARG A 195 -16.52 -3.34 -7.21
N TYR A 196 -15.70 -2.60 -6.47
CA TYR A 196 -15.72 -1.13 -6.48
C TYR A 196 -14.49 -0.49 -7.13
N GLY A 197 -13.52 -1.29 -7.56
CA GLY A 197 -12.21 -0.80 -7.98
C GLY A 197 -11.32 -0.41 -6.80
N PRO A 198 -10.04 -0.11 -7.06
CA PRO A 198 -9.13 0.43 -6.06
C PRO A 198 -9.62 1.78 -5.52
N GLN A 199 -8.98 2.30 -4.47
CA GLN A 199 -9.32 3.61 -3.90
C GLN A 199 -9.25 4.74 -4.94
N ILE A 200 -8.30 4.68 -5.88
CA ILE A 200 -8.20 5.67 -6.98
C ILE A 200 -9.44 5.71 -7.90
N SER A 201 -10.19 4.61 -8.01
CA SER A 201 -11.46 4.56 -8.76
C SER A 201 -12.65 5.08 -7.93
N ASN A 202 -12.38 5.47 -6.68
CA ASN A 202 -13.35 5.94 -5.70
C ASN A 202 -12.97 7.35 -5.22
N VAL A 203 -12.66 8.23 -6.16
CA VAL A 203 -12.42 9.66 -5.92
C VAL A 203 -13.27 10.46 -6.89
N GLN A 204 -13.94 11.49 -6.40
CA GLN A 204 -14.78 12.38 -7.22
C GLN A 204 -14.05 13.66 -7.60
N GLU A 205 -13.17 14.15 -6.73
CA GLU A 205 -12.47 15.43 -6.86
C GLU A 205 -11.22 15.45 -5.96
N LEU A 206 -10.19 16.18 -6.36
CA LEU A 206 -8.95 16.40 -5.60
C LEU A 206 -8.63 17.89 -5.52
N ASP A 207 -8.01 18.31 -4.42
CA ASP A 207 -7.20 19.55 -4.39
C ASP A 207 -5.72 19.17 -4.39
N VAL A 208 -4.98 19.66 -5.38
CA VAL A 208 -3.59 19.28 -5.66
C VAL A 208 -2.72 20.53 -5.73
N ILE A 209 -1.53 20.46 -5.15
CA ILE A 209 -0.48 21.45 -5.38
C ILE A 209 0.54 20.88 -6.36
N THR A 210 0.63 21.44 -7.57
CA THR A 210 1.55 20.96 -8.62
C THR A 210 3.02 21.25 -8.29
N GLY A 211 3.96 20.71 -9.07
CA GLY A 211 5.39 21.02 -8.93
C GLY A 211 5.73 22.49 -9.21
N LEU A 212 4.86 23.20 -9.93
CA LEU A 212 4.89 24.65 -10.10
C LEU A 212 4.46 25.43 -8.85
N GLY A 213 3.89 24.73 -7.86
CA GLY A 213 3.35 25.30 -6.63
C GLY A 213 1.99 25.99 -6.83
N GLU A 214 1.23 25.56 -7.85
CA GLU A 214 -0.13 26.02 -8.12
C GLU A 214 -1.16 25.13 -7.42
N MET A 215 -2.14 25.73 -6.75
CA MET A 215 -3.25 25.00 -6.13
C MET A 215 -4.36 24.81 -7.15
N VAL A 216 -4.68 23.56 -7.48
CA VAL A 216 -5.67 23.20 -8.50
C VAL A 216 -6.69 22.22 -7.91
N THR A 217 -7.97 22.55 -8.05
CA THR A 217 -9.07 21.61 -7.78
C THR A 217 -9.44 20.91 -9.09
N CYS A 218 -9.24 19.59 -9.14
CA CYS A 218 -9.44 18.78 -10.34
C CYS A 218 -10.41 17.61 -10.12
N SER A 219 -11.08 17.18 -11.18
CA SER A 219 -12.02 16.06 -11.25
C SER A 219 -12.12 15.56 -12.70
N LYS A 220 -12.87 14.49 -12.96
CA LYS A 220 -13.20 14.08 -14.34
C LYS A 220 -13.88 15.17 -15.20
N LYS A 221 -14.44 16.22 -14.59
CA LYS A 221 -15.13 17.31 -15.29
C LYS A 221 -14.31 18.61 -15.36
N LYS A 222 -13.21 18.72 -14.62
CA LYS A 222 -12.42 19.95 -14.49
C LYS A 222 -10.95 19.56 -14.30
N ASP A 223 -10.05 20.05 -15.14
CA ASP A 223 -8.62 19.70 -15.07
C ASP A 223 -8.40 18.17 -15.02
N ALA A 224 -9.15 17.46 -15.89
CA ALA A 224 -9.26 16.00 -15.87
C ALA A 224 -7.92 15.31 -16.12
N ASP A 225 -7.01 15.93 -16.88
CA ASP A 225 -5.69 15.35 -17.09
C ASP A 225 -4.86 15.33 -15.80
N LEU A 226 -4.82 16.43 -15.04
CA LEU A 226 -4.18 16.47 -13.71
C LEU A 226 -4.81 15.46 -12.75
N PHE A 227 -6.15 15.36 -12.75
CA PHE A 227 -6.87 14.40 -11.92
C PHE A 227 -6.41 12.96 -12.19
N ASP A 228 -6.36 12.59 -13.47
CA ASP A 228 -5.91 11.26 -13.91
C ASP A 228 -4.40 11.07 -13.73
N ALA A 229 -3.60 12.13 -13.86
CA ALA A 229 -2.16 12.09 -13.64
C ALA A 229 -1.84 11.74 -12.19
N VAL A 230 -2.49 12.40 -11.24
CA VAL A 230 -2.21 12.29 -9.79
C VAL A 230 -2.66 10.96 -9.21
N LEU A 231 -3.78 10.40 -9.68
CA LEU A 231 -4.29 9.11 -9.24
C LEU A 231 -3.41 7.96 -9.76
N GLY A 232 -2.73 7.26 -8.83
CA GLY A 232 -1.66 6.33 -9.16
C GLY A 232 -0.41 7.00 -9.72
N GLY A 233 -0.27 8.32 -9.52
CA GLY A 233 0.79 9.15 -10.10
C GLY A 233 2.11 9.13 -9.34
N LEU A 234 2.23 8.31 -8.29
CA LEU A 234 3.47 8.12 -7.51
C LEU A 234 4.04 9.43 -6.93
N GLY A 235 3.18 10.42 -6.68
CA GLY A 235 3.54 11.76 -6.20
C GLY A 235 4.24 12.65 -7.24
N GLN A 236 4.27 12.27 -8.52
CA GLN A 236 5.08 12.93 -9.54
C GLN A 236 4.53 14.26 -10.06
N PHE A 237 3.22 14.49 -9.93
CA PHE A 237 2.53 15.61 -10.57
C PHE A 237 1.99 16.64 -9.58
N GLY A 238 1.96 16.29 -8.29
CA GLY A 238 1.54 17.20 -7.24
C GLY A 238 1.31 16.53 -5.89
N VAL A 239 1.12 17.35 -4.87
CA VAL A 239 0.77 16.93 -3.51
C VAL A 239 -0.75 17.00 -3.35
N ILE A 240 -1.38 15.86 -3.06
CA ILE A 240 -2.82 15.80 -2.73
C ILE A 240 -3.04 16.41 -1.34
N THR A 241 -3.86 17.45 -1.26
CA THR A 241 -4.19 18.16 -0.01
C THR A 241 -5.63 17.96 0.44
N ARG A 242 -6.52 17.58 -0.48
CA ARG A 242 -7.88 17.08 -0.20
C ARG A 242 -8.29 16.06 -1.25
N ALA A 243 -9.07 15.05 -0.86
CA ALA A 243 -9.78 14.16 -1.76
C ALA A 243 -11.26 14.06 -1.35
N ARG A 244 -12.16 14.10 -2.34
CA ARG A 244 -13.58 13.79 -2.17
C ARG A 244 -13.82 12.32 -2.45
N ILE A 245 -14.20 11.57 -1.42
CA ILE A 245 -14.32 10.12 -1.45
C ILE A 245 -15.81 9.75 -1.30
N PRO A 246 -16.40 8.96 -2.21
CA PRO A 246 -17.78 8.53 -2.09
C PRO A 246 -17.96 7.60 -0.89
N LEU A 247 -19.09 7.75 -0.23
CA LEU A 247 -19.52 6.95 0.89
C LEU A 247 -20.76 6.13 0.51
N VAL A 248 -20.95 5.02 1.20
CA VAL A 248 -22.15 4.18 1.15
C VAL A 248 -22.68 3.98 2.57
N PRO A 249 -23.94 3.56 2.74
CA PRO A 249 -24.45 3.19 4.05
C PRO A 249 -23.57 2.11 4.70
N ALA A 250 -23.22 2.30 5.97
CA ALA A 250 -22.31 1.41 6.67
C ALA A 250 -23.02 0.13 7.13
N PRO A 251 -22.45 -1.06 6.84
CA PRO A 251 -22.81 -2.26 7.57
C PRO A 251 -22.32 -2.18 9.01
N THR A 252 -22.96 -2.91 9.92
CA THR A 252 -22.53 -2.95 11.32
C THR A 252 -21.70 -4.19 11.65
N ARG A 253 -21.83 -5.26 10.85
CA ARG A 253 -21.20 -6.55 11.09
C ARG A 253 -20.61 -7.16 9.82
N ALA A 254 -19.68 -8.08 10.01
CA ALA A 254 -19.09 -8.88 8.95
C ALA A 254 -19.05 -10.36 9.37
N ARG A 255 -19.66 -11.23 8.56
CA ARG A 255 -19.45 -12.68 8.66
C ARG A 255 -18.17 -13.01 7.90
N TRP A 256 -17.08 -13.21 8.65
CA TRP A 256 -15.74 -13.42 8.14
C TRP A 256 -15.46 -14.91 7.96
N VAL A 257 -15.19 -15.31 6.72
CA VAL A 257 -15.06 -16.69 6.29
C VAL A 257 -13.62 -16.97 5.86
N ARG A 258 -13.09 -18.12 6.26
CA ARG A 258 -11.82 -18.67 5.77
C ARG A 258 -11.98 -20.12 5.37
N LEU A 259 -11.57 -20.45 4.14
CA LEU A 259 -11.74 -21.77 3.55
C LEU A 259 -10.40 -22.27 3.01
N LEU A 260 -9.95 -23.44 3.45
CA LEU A 260 -8.70 -24.00 2.95
C LEU A 260 -8.87 -24.79 1.66
N TYR A 261 -7.89 -24.67 0.77
CA TYR A 261 -7.79 -25.37 -0.50
C TYR A 261 -6.43 -26.07 -0.55
N THR A 262 -6.40 -27.22 -1.23
CA THR A 262 -5.19 -28.04 -1.42
C THR A 262 -4.48 -27.75 -2.73
N GLY A 263 -4.98 -26.82 -3.55
CA GLY A 263 -4.35 -26.49 -4.82
C GLY A 263 -4.80 -25.15 -5.38
N ALA A 264 -3.87 -24.48 -6.09
CA ALA A 264 -4.08 -23.17 -6.67
C ALA A 264 -5.28 -23.15 -7.61
N ALA A 265 -5.45 -24.14 -8.50
CA ALA A 265 -6.55 -24.17 -9.48
C ALA A 265 -7.95 -24.21 -8.85
N ALA A 266 -8.08 -24.86 -7.68
CA ALA A 266 -9.35 -24.88 -6.96
C ALA A 266 -9.61 -23.51 -6.30
N LEU A 267 -8.61 -22.92 -5.64
CA LEU A 267 -8.71 -21.58 -5.06
C LEU A 267 -9.03 -20.53 -6.14
N THR A 268 -8.19 -20.42 -7.18
CA THR A 268 -8.28 -19.35 -8.18
C THR A 268 -9.60 -19.43 -8.94
N GLY A 269 -10.03 -20.62 -9.36
CA GLY A 269 -11.31 -20.78 -10.05
C GLY A 269 -12.51 -20.45 -9.16
N ASP A 270 -12.42 -20.64 -7.85
CA ASP A 270 -13.50 -20.25 -6.93
C ASP A 270 -13.48 -18.75 -6.61
N GLN A 271 -12.29 -18.14 -6.46
CA GLN A 271 -12.16 -16.69 -6.35
C GLN A 271 -12.72 -16.00 -7.60
N GLU A 272 -12.40 -16.48 -8.81
CA GLU A 272 -12.94 -15.96 -10.07
C GLU A 272 -14.48 -16.02 -10.10
N ARG A 273 -15.09 -17.15 -9.70
CA ARG A 273 -16.55 -17.28 -9.61
C ARG A 273 -17.19 -16.28 -8.63
N LEU A 274 -16.52 -15.98 -7.52
CA LEU A 274 -17.03 -15.05 -6.52
C LEU A 274 -16.95 -13.59 -6.99
N ILE A 275 -15.90 -13.23 -7.73
CA ILE A 275 -15.69 -11.86 -8.19
C ILE A 275 -16.40 -11.52 -9.51
N ASP A 276 -16.83 -12.53 -10.26
CA ASP A 276 -17.59 -12.37 -11.49
C ASP A 276 -19.03 -11.94 -11.18
N VAL A 277 -19.23 -10.64 -10.95
CA VAL A 277 -20.53 -10.05 -10.55
C VAL A 277 -21.55 -9.94 -11.69
N GLU A 278 -21.17 -10.23 -12.93
CA GLU A 278 -22.00 -10.03 -14.13
C GLU A 278 -22.58 -11.34 -14.68
N ARG A 279 -21.93 -12.49 -14.41
CA ARG A 279 -22.37 -13.81 -14.88
C ARG A 279 -23.68 -14.30 -14.27
N GLY A 280 -24.09 -13.75 -13.12
CA GLY A 280 -25.40 -14.03 -12.50
C GLY A 280 -25.59 -15.48 -12.06
N ASP A 281 -24.49 -16.23 -11.84
CA ASP A 281 -24.56 -17.56 -11.24
C ASP A 281 -24.83 -17.49 -9.73
N ALA A 282 -25.02 -18.65 -9.09
CA ALA A 282 -25.37 -18.70 -7.67
C ALA A 282 -24.29 -18.14 -6.72
N LEU A 283 -23.04 -17.95 -7.19
CA LEU A 283 -21.90 -17.45 -6.39
C LEU A 283 -21.48 -16.02 -6.76
N SER A 284 -21.86 -15.57 -7.96
CA SER A 284 -21.60 -14.26 -8.53
C SER A 284 -21.90 -13.15 -7.55
N GLY A 285 -20.85 -12.45 -7.11
CA GLY A 285 -20.98 -11.32 -6.19
C GLY A 285 -21.61 -11.68 -4.84
N LEU A 286 -21.55 -12.95 -4.40
CA LEU A 286 -22.08 -13.32 -3.11
C LEU A 286 -21.27 -12.77 -1.94
N MET A 287 -19.97 -12.52 -2.10
CA MET A 287 -19.12 -11.93 -1.06
C MET A 287 -18.96 -10.42 -1.26
N ASP A 288 -18.81 -9.69 -0.15
CA ASP A 288 -18.52 -8.24 -0.16
C ASP A 288 -17.00 -7.96 -0.14
N TYR A 289 -16.22 -8.98 0.24
CA TYR A 289 -14.77 -9.00 0.27
C TYR A 289 -14.26 -10.38 -0.18
N VAL A 290 -13.25 -10.42 -1.06
CA VAL A 290 -12.58 -11.66 -1.49
C VAL A 290 -11.08 -11.43 -1.56
N GLU A 291 -10.32 -12.19 -0.78
CA GLU A 291 -8.87 -12.33 -0.89
C GLU A 291 -8.44 -13.80 -0.83
N GLY A 292 -7.13 -14.02 -0.85
CA GLY A 292 -6.54 -15.32 -0.62
C GLY A 292 -5.12 -15.20 -0.08
N THR A 293 -4.69 -16.24 0.61
CA THR A 293 -3.34 -16.36 1.16
C THR A 293 -2.75 -17.72 0.80
N VAL A 294 -1.47 -17.75 0.44
CA VAL A 294 -0.68 -18.96 0.28
C VAL A 294 -0.11 -19.37 1.63
N VAL A 295 -0.19 -20.66 1.92
CA VAL A 295 0.06 -21.23 3.24
C VAL A 295 1.10 -22.32 3.08
N ALA A 296 2.37 -21.99 3.26
CA ALA A 296 3.47 -22.94 3.23
C ALA A 296 3.95 -23.26 4.65
N ASP A 297 4.21 -24.54 4.94
CA ASP A 297 4.60 -25.07 6.25
C ASP A 297 3.72 -24.55 7.41
N GLU A 298 4.18 -24.58 8.68
CA GLU A 298 3.38 -24.24 9.89
C GLU A 298 2.71 -22.83 9.88
N GLY A 299 2.87 -22.04 8.82
CA GLY A 299 2.60 -20.60 8.72
C GLY A 299 1.16 -20.09 8.89
N LEU A 300 0.14 -20.96 9.00
CA LEU A 300 -1.20 -20.52 9.44
C LEU A 300 -1.53 -20.94 10.86
N ILE A 301 -0.80 -21.85 11.46
CA ILE A 301 -1.02 -22.28 12.84
C ILE A 301 0.07 -21.61 13.68
N GLY A 302 -0.25 -20.43 14.23
CA GLY A 302 0.69 -19.64 15.05
C GLY A 302 1.01 -18.25 14.48
N SER A 303 0.64 -17.97 13.22
CA SER A 303 0.70 -16.61 12.68
C SER A 303 -0.30 -15.67 13.37
N TRP A 304 0.05 -14.40 13.54
CA TRP A 304 -0.88 -13.40 14.08
C TRP A 304 -2.19 -13.32 13.28
N ARG A 305 -2.16 -13.68 11.98
CA ARG A 305 -3.35 -13.74 11.13
C ARG A 305 -4.29 -14.87 11.51
N SER A 306 -3.83 -15.91 12.17
CA SER A 306 -4.66 -17.06 12.57
C SER A 306 -5.51 -16.80 13.80
N GLN A 307 -5.23 -15.74 14.54
CA GLN A 307 -5.96 -15.37 15.76
C GLN A 307 -7.14 -14.45 15.42
N SER A 308 -8.27 -14.65 16.13
CA SER A 308 -9.39 -13.71 16.09
C SER A 308 -8.94 -12.33 16.62
N PRO A 309 -9.44 -11.22 16.05
CA PRO A 309 -9.24 -9.89 16.62
C PRO A 309 -9.80 -9.76 18.04
N SER A 310 -10.90 -10.46 18.34
CA SER A 310 -11.65 -10.31 19.59
C SER A 310 -11.13 -11.18 20.74
N SER A 311 -10.24 -12.14 20.47
CA SER A 311 -9.62 -12.95 21.52
C SER A 311 -8.30 -13.57 21.05
N SER A 312 -7.23 -13.25 21.77
CA SER A 312 -5.90 -13.85 21.60
C SER A 312 -5.84 -15.35 21.87
N SER A 313 -6.87 -15.92 22.53
CA SER A 313 -6.99 -17.35 22.78
C SER A 313 -7.83 -18.11 21.75
N SER A 314 -8.50 -17.42 20.83
CA SER A 314 -9.31 -18.04 19.77
C SER A 314 -8.62 -17.96 18.41
N SER A 315 -8.28 -19.11 17.85
CA SER A 315 -7.79 -19.24 16.47
C SER A 315 -8.97 -19.49 15.52
N PHE A 316 -8.91 -18.99 14.28
CA PHE A 316 -9.82 -19.37 13.20
C PHE A 316 -9.91 -20.89 13.07
N PHE A 317 -8.82 -21.58 13.37
CA PHE A 317 -8.76 -23.03 13.38
C PHE A 317 -8.48 -23.47 14.81
N SER A 318 -9.56 -23.61 15.58
CA SER A 318 -9.54 -24.06 16.97
C SER A 318 -10.27 -25.40 17.11
N GLY A 319 -9.82 -26.21 18.07
CA GLY A 319 -10.36 -27.54 18.35
C GLY A 319 -9.26 -28.54 18.72
N PRO A 320 -9.60 -29.62 19.45
CA PRO A 320 -8.67 -30.73 19.64
C PRO A 320 -8.22 -31.26 18.28
N ASP A 321 -6.92 -31.51 18.14
CA ASP A 321 -6.27 -32.01 16.92
C ASP A 321 -6.27 -31.10 15.69
N ALA A 322 -6.64 -29.82 15.80
CA ALA A 322 -6.63 -28.89 14.67
C ALA A 322 -5.25 -28.83 13.99
N ALA A 323 -4.17 -28.71 14.76
CA ALA A 323 -2.81 -28.70 14.23
C ALA A 323 -2.47 -29.98 13.44
N ALA A 324 -2.83 -31.16 13.98
CA ALA A 324 -2.59 -32.44 13.34
C ALA A 324 -3.40 -32.59 12.03
N ARG A 325 -4.66 -32.16 12.02
CA ARG A 325 -5.52 -32.18 10.83
C ARG A 325 -4.96 -31.30 9.70
N PHE A 326 -4.45 -30.12 10.05
CA PHE A 326 -3.80 -29.22 9.12
C PHE A 326 -2.50 -29.79 8.55
N ALA A 327 -1.63 -30.32 9.42
CA ALA A 327 -0.38 -30.93 9.00
C ALA A 327 -0.65 -32.07 8.01
N LYS A 328 -1.63 -32.93 8.31
CA LYS A 328 -2.06 -33.99 7.40
C LYS A 328 -2.58 -33.46 6.06
N LEU A 329 -3.44 -32.44 6.07
CA LEU A 329 -3.95 -31.83 4.83
C LEU A 329 -2.83 -31.21 4.01
N ALA A 330 -1.87 -30.55 4.66
CA ALA A 330 -0.71 -29.95 4.00
C ALA A 330 0.18 -31.02 3.38
N GLU A 331 0.44 -32.13 4.08
CA GLU A 331 1.17 -33.29 3.56
C GLU A 331 0.48 -33.87 2.31
N GLU A 332 -0.83 -34.10 2.36
CA GLU A 332 -1.64 -34.56 1.24
C GLU A 332 -1.63 -33.58 0.04
N ALA A 333 -1.45 -32.29 0.31
CA ALA A 333 -1.39 -31.21 -0.70
C ALA A 333 0.03 -30.92 -1.22
N GLY A 334 1.06 -31.68 -0.80
CA GLY A 334 2.44 -31.44 -1.21
C GLY A 334 3.11 -30.24 -0.54
N GLY A 335 2.70 -29.92 0.69
CA GLY A 335 3.36 -28.94 1.57
C GLY A 335 2.95 -27.47 1.35
N VAL A 336 1.98 -27.20 0.47
CA VAL A 336 1.43 -25.86 0.25
C VAL A 336 -0.09 -25.94 0.25
N LEU A 337 -0.71 -25.23 1.17
CA LEU A 337 -2.14 -24.98 1.20
C LEU A 337 -2.44 -23.56 0.73
N TYR A 338 -3.71 -23.32 0.47
CA TYR A 338 -4.26 -22.05 0.06
C TYR A 338 -5.44 -21.73 0.97
N CYS A 339 -5.65 -20.46 1.29
CA CYS A 339 -6.77 -20.02 2.10
C CYS A 339 -7.53 -18.94 1.33
N LEU A 340 -8.80 -19.19 1.02
CA LEU A 340 -9.70 -18.12 0.60
C LEU A 340 -10.14 -17.37 1.84
N GLU A 341 -10.01 -16.04 1.82
CA GLU A 341 -10.53 -15.17 2.87
C GLU A 341 -11.68 -14.34 2.28
N GLY A 342 -12.84 -14.39 2.91
CA GLY A 342 -14.05 -13.75 2.43
C GLY A 342 -14.81 -13.04 3.54
N ALA A 343 -15.63 -12.05 3.21
CA ALA A 343 -16.59 -11.48 4.16
C ALA A 343 -17.95 -11.19 3.52
N LEU A 344 -19.00 -11.37 4.33
CA LEU A 344 -20.36 -10.94 4.05
C LEU A 344 -20.72 -9.81 5.01
N TYR A 345 -21.01 -8.62 4.47
CA TYR A 345 -21.37 -7.46 5.26
C TYR A 345 -22.87 -7.42 5.49
N TYR A 346 -23.29 -7.05 6.70
CA TYR A 346 -24.69 -6.99 7.07
C TYR A 346 -24.97 -6.07 8.26
N GLY A 347 -26.26 -5.89 8.55
CA GLY A 347 -26.74 -5.01 9.60
C GLY A 347 -26.76 -3.54 9.18
N GLY A 348 -27.43 -2.71 9.96
CA GLY A 348 -27.70 -1.32 9.57
C GLY A 348 -28.53 -1.26 8.29
N ALA A 349 -28.07 -0.47 7.32
CA ALA A 349 -28.72 -0.34 6.01
C ALA A 349 -28.30 -1.42 4.99
N ALA A 350 -27.36 -2.30 5.34
CA ALA A 350 -26.81 -3.34 4.46
C ALA A 350 -27.61 -4.67 4.47
N GLY A 351 -28.80 -4.70 5.08
CA GLY A 351 -29.67 -5.89 5.14
C GLY A 351 -29.61 -6.66 6.46
N GLY A 352 -30.43 -7.70 6.58
CA GLY A 352 -30.63 -8.47 7.82
C GLY A 352 -29.90 -9.81 7.85
N GLU A 353 -29.67 -10.34 9.05
CA GLU A 353 -28.91 -11.58 9.32
C GLU A 353 -29.42 -12.81 8.56
N ARG A 354 -30.74 -12.96 8.38
CA ARG A 354 -31.35 -14.09 7.64
C ARG A 354 -30.96 -14.17 6.16
N ASP A 355 -30.53 -13.07 5.54
CA ASP A 355 -30.01 -13.08 4.17
C ASP A 355 -28.57 -13.61 4.12
N VAL A 356 -27.78 -13.25 5.12
CA VAL A 356 -26.36 -13.63 5.24
C VAL A 356 -26.19 -15.12 5.45
N ASP A 357 -27.01 -15.73 6.31
CA ASP A 357 -26.90 -17.18 6.57
C ASP A 357 -27.19 -17.99 5.30
N LYS A 358 -28.16 -17.57 4.47
CA LYS A 358 -28.45 -18.24 3.18
C LYS A 358 -27.30 -18.08 2.18
N ARG A 359 -26.71 -16.88 2.10
CA ARG A 359 -25.51 -16.63 1.28
C ARG A 359 -24.36 -17.51 1.76
N LEU A 360 -24.13 -17.57 3.06
CA LEU A 360 -23.10 -18.41 3.68
C LEU A 360 -23.32 -19.90 3.39
N GLU A 361 -24.53 -20.42 3.58
CA GLU A 361 -24.89 -21.81 3.26
C GLU A 361 -24.61 -22.14 1.79
N THR A 362 -24.96 -21.22 0.88
CA THR A 362 -24.69 -21.37 -0.55
C THR A 362 -23.20 -21.41 -0.82
N LEU A 363 -22.42 -20.47 -0.26
CA LEU A 363 -20.96 -20.45 -0.38
C LEU A 363 -20.34 -21.76 0.13
N LEU A 364 -20.70 -22.18 1.33
CA LEU A 364 -20.17 -23.41 1.93
C LEU A 364 -20.60 -24.65 1.15
N ARG A 365 -21.73 -24.66 0.46
CA ARG A 365 -22.15 -25.80 -0.37
C ARG A 365 -21.39 -25.86 -1.70
N GLU A 366 -21.34 -24.75 -2.43
CA GLU A 366 -20.91 -24.71 -3.84
C GLU A 366 -19.40 -24.54 -4.05
N LEU A 367 -18.67 -24.05 -3.04
CA LEU A 367 -17.21 -23.87 -3.12
C LEU A 367 -16.46 -25.19 -2.90
N ARG A 368 -15.29 -25.31 -3.53
CA ARG A 368 -14.46 -26.51 -3.67
C ARG A 368 -13.34 -26.63 -2.63
N TYR A 369 -13.46 -25.89 -1.53
CA TYR A 369 -12.53 -25.98 -0.40
C TYR A 369 -12.52 -27.38 0.23
N ALA A 370 -11.45 -27.71 0.95
CA ALA A 370 -11.31 -28.95 1.69
C ALA A 370 -12.40 -29.07 2.77
N ARG A 371 -13.29 -30.04 2.62
CA ARG A 371 -14.44 -30.22 3.53
C ARG A 371 -13.96 -30.43 4.97
N GLY A 372 -14.62 -29.75 5.91
CA GLY A 372 -14.21 -29.71 7.33
C GLY A 372 -13.11 -28.69 7.66
N PHE A 373 -12.62 -27.92 6.69
CA PHE A 373 -11.63 -26.83 6.88
C PHE A 373 -12.22 -25.46 6.52
N ALA A 374 -13.47 -25.23 6.93
CA ALA A 374 -14.10 -23.92 6.93
C ALA A 374 -14.04 -23.33 8.34
N SER A 375 -13.70 -22.05 8.42
CA SER A 375 -13.81 -21.24 9.64
C SER A 375 -14.69 -20.05 9.36
N VAL A 376 -15.59 -19.75 10.28
CA VAL A 376 -16.51 -18.62 10.18
C VAL A 376 -16.51 -17.90 11.53
N GLN A 377 -16.28 -16.60 11.50
CA GLN A 377 -16.39 -15.72 12.65
C GLN A 377 -17.38 -14.60 12.36
N ASP A 378 -18.00 -14.09 13.41
CA ASP A 378 -18.90 -12.94 13.32
C ASP A 378 -18.32 -11.79 14.14
N VAL A 379 -17.92 -10.72 13.45
CA VAL A 379 -17.22 -9.57 14.05
C VAL A 379 -17.93 -8.28 13.68
N SER A 380 -17.65 -7.19 14.40
CA SER A 380 -18.09 -5.87 13.94
C SER A 380 -17.39 -5.50 12.63
N TYR A 381 -18.03 -4.65 11.84
CA TYR A 381 -17.46 -4.16 10.58
C TYR A 381 -16.11 -3.44 10.80
N VAL A 382 -15.99 -2.68 11.90
CA VAL A 382 -14.75 -1.98 12.28
C VAL A 382 -13.64 -2.96 12.62
N GLU A 383 -13.92 -3.98 13.45
CA GLU A 383 -12.93 -5.02 13.78
C GLU A 383 -12.44 -5.77 12.54
N PHE A 384 -13.33 -6.02 11.57
CA PHE A 384 -12.93 -6.62 10.30
C PHE A 384 -11.98 -5.71 9.52
N LEU A 385 -12.34 -4.43 9.32
CA LEU A 385 -11.52 -3.51 8.53
C LEU A 385 -10.17 -3.19 9.20
N ASP A 386 -10.12 -3.04 10.51
CA ASP A 386 -8.90 -2.68 11.26
C ASP A 386 -8.11 -3.91 11.77
N ARG A 387 -8.43 -5.11 11.25
CA ARG A 387 -7.85 -6.39 11.71
C ARG A 387 -6.31 -6.45 11.65
N VAL A 388 -5.68 -5.70 10.75
CA VAL A 388 -4.21 -5.68 10.58
C VAL A 388 -3.53 -4.85 11.67
N HIS A 389 -4.19 -3.84 12.24
CA HIS A 389 -3.62 -3.08 13.37
C HIS A 389 -3.39 -3.98 14.59
N GLY A 390 -4.30 -4.92 14.85
CA GLY A 390 -4.08 -5.96 15.88
C GLY A 390 -2.85 -6.84 15.59
N GLY A 391 -2.52 -7.07 14.32
CA GLY A 391 -1.30 -7.76 13.89
C GLY A 391 -0.03 -6.92 14.10
N GLU A 392 -0.09 -5.64 13.74
CA GLU A 392 0.98 -4.67 14.00
C GLU A 392 1.36 -4.66 15.48
N LEU A 393 0.39 -4.49 16.39
CA LEU A 393 0.66 -4.40 17.82
C LEU A 393 1.36 -5.65 18.37
N LYS A 394 0.98 -6.84 17.88
CA LYS A 394 1.62 -8.12 18.25
C LYS A 394 3.06 -8.20 17.73
N LEU A 395 3.30 -7.83 16.48
CA LEU A 395 4.63 -7.83 15.88
C LEU A 395 5.54 -6.79 16.53
N ARG A 396 5.03 -5.60 16.88
CA ARG A 396 5.78 -4.58 17.65
C ARG A 396 6.18 -5.12 19.02
N ALA A 397 5.25 -5.75 19.74
CA ALA A 397 5.55 -6.36 21.04
C ALA A 397 6.62 -7.47 20.94
N ALA A 398 6.70 -8.16 19.80
CA ALA A 398 7.73 -9.15 19.51
C ALA A 398 9.04 -8.56 18.94
N GLY A 399 9.14 -7.25 18.74
CA GLY A 399 10.29 -6.61 18.09
C GLY A 399 10.44 -6.93 16.60
N GLN A 400 9.36 -7.40 15.96
CA GLN A 400 9.34 -7.88 14.58
C GLN A 400 8.70 -6.90 13.60
N TRP A 401 8.17 -5.75 14.07
CA TRP A 401 7.55 -4.76 13.19
C TRP A 401 8.50 -3.67 12.70
N ASP A 402 9.50 -3.29 13.48
CA ASP A 402 10.45 -2.23 13.11
C ASP A 402 11.75 -2.87 12.57
N VAL A 403 11.59 -3.84 11.67
CA VAL A 403 12.67 -4.59 10.98
C VAL A 403 12.65 -4.29 9.47
N PRO A 404 13.60 -4.77 8.66
CA PRO A 404 13.51 -4.64 7.21
C PRO A 404 12.35 -5.45 6.59
N HIS A 405 11.63 -4.84 5.66
CA HIS A 405 10.49 -5.38 4.92
C HIS A 405 10.78 -5.37 3.41
N PRO A 406 11.56 -6.33 2.87
CA PRO A 406 11.80 -6.45 1.44
C PRO A 406 10.56 -7.03 0.73
N TRP A 407 9.45 -6.31 0.77
CA TRP A 407 8.18 -6.73 0.18
C TRP A 407 8.27 -6.74 -1.36
N LEU A 408 7.61 -7.72 -1.96
CA LEU A 408 7.41 -7.79 -3.41
C LEU A 408 5.91 -7.85 -3.69
N ASN A 409 5.37 -6.85 -4.38
CA ASN A 409 3.96 -6.81 -4.76
C ASN A 409 3.85 -6.75 -6.27
N LEU A 410 3.04 -7.63 -6.85
CA LEU A 410 2.93 -7.83 -8.30
C LEU A 410 1.47 -7.88 -8.72
N PHE A 411 1.17 -7.38 -9.90
CA PHE A 411 0.00 -7.76 -10.67
C PHE A 411 0.39 -8.77 -11.75
N LEU A 412 -0.42 -9.80 -11.92
CA LEU A 412 -0.21 -10.92 -12.84
C LEU A 412 -1.42 -11.08 -13.78
N PRO A 413 -1.21 -11.32 -15.08
CA PRO A 413 -2.28 -11.74 -15.97
C PRO A 413 -2.92 -13.03 -15.46
N ARG A 414 -4.25 -13.14 -15.55
CA ARG A 414 -4.99 -14.30 -15.04
C ARG A 414 -4.59 -15.59 -15.73
N SER A 415 -4.28 -15.56 -17.03
CA SER A 415 -3.76 -16.70 -17.79
C SER A 415 -2.47 -17.30 -17.21
N ARG A 416 -1.70 -16.54 -16.44
CA ARG A 416 -0.37 -16.94 -15.93
C ARG A 416 -0.35 -17.25 -14.43
N VAL A 417 -1.47 -17.12 -13.72
CA VAL A 417 -1.50 -17.31 -12.25
C VAL A 417 -1.11 -18.72 -11.82
N LEU A 418 -1.47 -19.75 -12.60
CA LEU A 418 -1.14 -21.14 -12.28
C LEU A 418 0.34 -21.46 -12.56
N ASP A 419 0.92 -20.89 -13.63
CA ASP A 419 2.36 -20.99 -13.91
C ASP A 419 3.17 -20.32 -12.80
N PHE A 420 2.73 -19.14 -12.36
CA PHE A 420 3.34 -18.44 -11.23
C PHE A 420 3.24 -19.26 -9.94
N ALA A 421 2.08 -19.84 -9.64
CA ALA A 421 1.91 -20.68 -8.46
C ALA A 421 2.86 -21.89 -8.49
N ALA A 422 2.97 -22.57 -9.62
CA ALA A 422 3.87 -23.71 -9.78
C ALA A 422 5.35 -23.33 -9.62
N GLY A 423 5.80 -22.25 -10.28
CA GLY A 423 7.20 -21.83 -10.24
C GLY A 423 7.62 -21.15 -8.93
N VAL A 424 6.73 -20.35 -8.33
CA VAL A 424 7.04 -19.50 -7.18
C VAL A 424 6.58 -20.14 -5.87
N PHE A 425 5.28 -20.42 -5.72
CA PHE A 425 4.73 -20.92 -4.45
C PHE A 425 5.18 -22.35 -4.15
N HIS A 426 5.18 -23.22 -5.17
CA HIS A 426 5.64 -24.60 -5.05
C HIS A 426 7.13 -24.78 -5.39
N GLY A 427 7.79 -23.76 -5.94
CA GLY A 427 9.20 -23.78 -6.34
C GLY A 427 10.08 -22.86 -5.48
N ILE A 428 10.27 -21.62 -5.92
CA ILE A 428 11.22 -20.67 -5.31
C ILE A 428 11.01 -20.51 -3.80
N LEU A 429 9.77 -20.29 -3.35
CA LEU A 429 9.48 -20.07 -1.92
C LEU A 429 9.66 -21.34 -1.07
N ARG A 430 9.66 -22.52 -1.68
CA ARG A 430 9.92 -23.79 -0.99
C ARG A 430 11.41 -24.03 -0.77
N ARG A 431 12.28 -23.44 -1.58
CA ARG A 431 13.74 -23.59 -1.52
C ARG A 431 14.33 -22.58 -0.53
N GLY A 432 14.56 -23.01 0.71
CA GLY A 432 15.26 -22.19 1.72
C GLY A 432 14.43 -21.79 2.95
N THR A 433 13.75 -22.75 3.57
CA THR A 433 12.95 -22.55 4.78
C THR A 433 13.80 -22.60 6.04
N THR A 434 14.24 -21.45 6.55
CA THR A 434 14.35 -21.16 7.98
C THR A 434 14.43 -19.64 8.17
N GLY A 435 13.45 -19.02 8.82
CA GLY A 435 13.74 -17.79 9.57
C GLY A 435 12.72 -16.65 9.52
N ALA A 436 12.07 -16.37 8.39
CA ALA A 436 11.20 -15.21 8.34
C ALA A 436 10.15 -15.30 7.22
N MET A 437 8.89 -15.49 7.59
CA MET A 437 7.78 -15.50 6.62
C MET A 437 6.64 -14.65 7.15
N GLY A 438 6.48 -13.47 6.56
CA GLY A 438 5.21 -12.79 6.61
C GLY A 438 4.26 -13.34 5.55
N PRO A 439 3.07 -12.74 5.44
CA PRO A 439 2.00 -13.28 4.62
C PRO A 439 2.30 -13.25 3.11
N VAL A 440 1.79 -14.25 2.38
CA VAL A 440 1.79 -14.28 0.90
C VAL A 440 0.36 -14.19 0.40
N LEU A 441 -0.05 -13.03 -0.09
CA LEU A 441 -1.39 -12.78 -0.61
C LEU A 441 -1.49 -13.21 -2.08
N VAL A 442 -2.64 -13.74 -2.48
CA VAL A 442 -3.01 -13.99 -3.89
C VAL A 442 -4.52 -13.89 -4.08
N TYR A 443 -4.96 -12.94 -4.89
CA TYR A 443 -6.39 -12.78 -5.19
C TYR A 443 -6.67 -12.03 -6.50
N PRO A 444 -7.80 -12.31 -7.16
CA PRO A 444 -8.15 -11.69 -8.42
C PRO A 444 -8.89 -10.35 -8.25
N MET A 445 -8.82 -9.52 -9.28
CA MET A 445 -9.59 -8.29 -9.43
C MET A 445 -10.13 -8.19 -10.86
N ASN A 446 -11.21 -7.43 -11.02
CA ASN A 446 -11.84 -7.18 -12.31
C ASN A 446 -11.24 -5.94 -12.98
N ARG A 447 -10.74 -6.10 -14.21
CA ARG A 447 -10.15 -5.06 -15.05
C ARG A 447 -11.09 -3.91 -15.33
N ASN A 448 -12.39 -4.18 -15.49
CA ASN A 448 -13.41 -3.16 -15.75
C ASN A 448 -13.66 -2.20 -14.56
N ARG A 449 -13.06 -2.47 -13.40
CA ARG A 449 -13.09 -1.57 -12.24
C ARG A 449 -11.89 -0.63 -12.16
N TRP A 450 -10.98 -0.70 -13.12
CA TRP A 450 -9.78 0.13 -13.21
C TRP A 450 -9.86 1.05 -14.43
N ASP A 451 -9.35 2.27 -14.28
CA ASP A 451 -9.36 3.30 -15.33
C ASP A 451 -7.95 3.44 -15.94
N SER A 452 -7.81 3.06 -17.22
CA SER A 452 -6.53 3.15 -17.94
C SER A 452 -6.05 4.59 -18.17
N GLY A 453 -6.95 5.57 -18.06
CA GLY A 453 -6.60 6.98 -18.18
C GLY A 453 -5.73 7.47 -17.02
N MET A 454 -5.84 6.80 -15.85
CA MET A 454 -5.06 7.09 -14.67
C MET A 454 -3.63 6.55 -14.78
N SER A 455 -2.74 7.08 -13.95
CA SER A 455 -1.31 6.74 -13.98
C SER A 455 -0.96 5.34 -13.47
N ALA A 456 -1.82 4.71 -12.65
CA ALA A 456 -1.60 3.36 -12.15
C ALA A 456 -1.43 2.35 -13.29
N VAL A 457 -0.46 1.44 -13.16
CA VAL A 457 -0.19 0.38 -14.15
C VAL A 457 -0.69 -0.97 -13.63
N PHE A 458 -1.37 -1.71 -14.49
CA PHE A 458 -1.94 -3.03 -14.22
C PHE A 458 -2.10 -3.79 -15.55
N PRO A 459 -2.19 -5.13 -15.55
CA PRO A 459 -2.48 -5.91 -16.76
C PRO A 459 -3.81 -5.47 -17.39
N GLU A 460 -3.79 -5.13 -18.67
CA GLU A 460 -4.96 -4.56 -19.37
C GLU A 460 -5.61 -5.53 -20.36
N GLU A 461 -4.91 -6.61 -20.70
CA GLU A 461 -5.25 -7.53 -21.79
C GLU A 461 -6.33 -8.55 -21.43
N GLU A 462 -6.57 -8.76 -20.13
CA GLU A 462 -7.51 -9.75 -19.61
C GLU A 462 -8.54 -9.09 -18.68
N GLU A 463 -9.78 -9.58 -18.70
CA GLU A 463 -10.87 -9.08 -17.85
C GLU A 463 -10.62 -9.30 -16.34
N VAL A 464 -9.79 -10.29 -16.02
CA VAL A 464 -9.36 -10.60 -14.66
C VAL A 464 -7.84 -10.57 -14.62
N PHE A 465 -7.29 -10.07 -13.54
CA PHE A 465 -5.88 -10.18 -13.21
C PHE A 465 -5.70 -10.41 -11.72
N TYR A 466 -4.56 -10.91 -11.30
CA TYR A 466 -4.27 -11.23 -9.90
C TYR A 466 -3.32 -10.22 -9.29
N THR A 467 -3.49 -9.93 -8.02
CA THR A 467 -2.41 -9.38 -7.20
C THR A 467 -1.73 -10.49 -6.42
N VAL A 468 -0.41 -10.38 -6.27
CA VAL A 468 0.42 -11.21 -5.39
C VAL A 468 1.25 -10.30 -4.51
N GLY A 469 1.08 -10.43 -3.19
CA GLY A 469 1.85 -9.65 -2.21
C GLY A 469 2.67 -10.58 -1.32
N ILE A 470 3.99 -10.59 -1.48
CA ILE A 470 4.92 -11.36 -0.66
C ILE A 470 5.48 -10.44 0.42
N LEU A 471 4.83 -10.46 1.59
CA LEU A 471 5.00 -9.46 2.65
C LEU A 471 6.04 -9.92 3.68
N ARG A 472 7.30 -9.97 3.26
CA ARG A 472 8.43 -10.50 4.04
C ARG A 472 8.82 -9.61 5.23
N LEU A 473 9.38 -10.21 6.25
CA LEU A 473 10.06 -9.54 7.36
C LEU A 473 11.48 -10.11 7.41
N ALA A 474 12.50 -9.30 7.65
CA ALA A 474 13.88 -9.77 7.83
C ALA A 474 14.24 -9.67 9.32
N VAL A 475 14.06 -10.76 10.06
CA VAL A 475 14.18 -10.75 11.53
C VAL A 475 15.55 -11.18 12.04
N SER A 476 16.31 -11.91 11.21
CA SER A 476 17.65 -12.41 11.54
C SER A 476 18.74 -11.76 10.68
N GLU A 477 19.97 -11.80 11.18
CA GLU A 477 21.14 -11.35 10.41
C GLU A 477 21.25 -12.15 9.10
N GLY A 478 21.53 -11.45 7.99
CA GLY A 478 21.60 -12.05 6.66
C GLY A 478 20.24 -12.30 5.97
N ASP A 479 19.11 -12.17 6.68
CA ASP A 479 17.79 -12.37 6.06
C ASP A 479 17.53 -11.37 4.93
N LEU A 480 17.86 -10.09 5.13
CA LEU A 480 17.55 -9.05 4.14
C LEU A 480 18.16 -9.38 2.76
N GLY A 481 19.47 -9.64 2.69
CA GLY A 481 20.15 -9.95 1.43
C GLY A 481 19.59 -11.20 0.76
N ARG A 482 19.35 -12.26 1.52
CA ARG A 482 18.75 -13.51 1.02
C ARG A 482 17.33 -13.30 0.48
N LEU A 483 16.52 -12.51 1.17
CA LEU A 483 15.13 -12.23 0.77
C LEU A 483 15.07 -11.31 -0.45
N GLU A 484 16.00 -10.35 -0.58
CA GLU A 484 16.16 -9.55 -1.80
C GLU A 484 16.60 -10.40 -2.99
N GLU A 485 17.59 -11.28 -2.81
CA GLU A 485 18.01 -12.22 -3.86
C GLU A 485 16.86 -13.14 -4.30
N GLN A 486 16.04 -13.61 -3.36
CA GLN A 486 14.86 -14.41 -3.69
C GLN A 486 13.79 -13.58 -4.44
N ASN A 487 13.63 -12.29 -4.13
CA ASN A 487 12.74 -11.42 -4.92
C ASN A 487 13.25 -11.25 -6.35
N ASP A 488 14.56 -11.08 -6.53
CA ASP A 488 15.18 -11.02 -7.86
C ASP A 488 15.03 -12.34 -8.63
N GLU A 489 15.13 -13.48 -7.95
CA GLU A 489 14.86 -14.81 -8.55
C GLU A 489 13.42 -14.92 -9.05
N ILE A 490 12.44 -14.42 -8.28
CA ILE A 490 11.02 -14.40 -8.69
C ILE A 490 10.80 -13.52 -9.91
N LEU A 491 11.39 -12.32 -9.94
CA LEU A 491 11.29 -11.41 -11.08
C LEU A 491 11.95 -12.01 -12.33
N ARG A 492 13.14 -12.61 -12.21
CA ARG A 492 13.80 -13.33 -13.31
C ARG A 492 12.96 -14.49 -13.83
N PHE A 493 12.38 -15.29 -12.94
CA PHE A 493 11.48 -16.37 -13.32
C PHE A 493 10.30 -15.84 -14.15
N CYS A 494 9.69 -14.72 -13.74
CA CYS A 494 8.60 -14.12 -14.50
C CYS A 494 9.05 -13.70 -15.91
N GLU A 495 10.22 -13.06 -16.02
CA GLU A 495 10.79 -12.67 -17.31
C GLU A 495 11.08 -13.89 -18.22
N GLU A 496 11.75 -14.92 -17.70
CA GLU A 496 12.10 -16.14 -18.43
C GLU A 496 10.86 -16.95 -18.86
N ALA A 497 9.83 -16.99 -18.00
CA ALA A 497 8.56 -17.65 -18.30
C ALA A 497 7.61 -16.78 -19.15
N GLY A 498 8.01 -15.56 -19.54
CA GLY A 498 7.18 -14.62 -20.29
C GLY A 498 5.91 -14.18 -19.55
N ILE A 499 5.93 -14.19 -18.21
CA ILE A 499 4.84 -13.69 -17.37
C ILE A 499 4.99 -12.18 -17.29
N ALA A 500 4.09 -11.45 -17.97
CA ALA A 500 4.06 -9.99 -18.00
C ALA A 500 3.58 -9.41 -16.65
N CYS A 501 4.38 -9.58 -15.59
CA CYS A 501 4.06 -9.04 -14.27
C CYS A 501 4.35 -7.53 -14.21
N VAL A 502 3.49 -6.81 -13.51
CA VAL A 502 3.69 -5.38 -13.20
C VAL A 502 3.91 -5.24 -11.71
N GLN A 503 4.93 -4.50 -11.27
CA GLN A 503 5.11 -4.25 -9.85
C GLN A 503 4.04 -3.28 -9.30
N TYR A 504 3.47 -3.57 -8.14
CA TYR A 504 2.69 -2.64 -7.33
C TYR A 504 3.53 -2.14 -6.17
N LEU A 505 3.35 -0.88 -5.73
CA LEU A 505 4.31 -0.18 -4.86
C LEU A 505 5.73 -0.24 -5.45
N SER A 506 5.78 0.07 -6.75
CA SER A 506 6.90 -0.20 -7.65
C SER A 506 8.24 0.37 -7.19
N TYR A 507 9.30 -0.33 -7.57
CA TYR A 507 10.66 0.16 -7.52
C TYR A 507 11.44 -0.33 -8.74
N TYR A 508 12.04 0.62 -9.45
CA TYR A 508 13.00 0.36 -10.52
C TYR A 508 14.23 1.23 -10.28
N ALA A 509 15.41 0.69 -10.58
CA ALA A 509 16.67 1.36 -10.27
C ALA A 509 16.90 2.62 -11.12
N ASP A 510 16.34 2.65 -12.33
CA ASP A 510 16.52 3.71 -13.31
C ASP A 510 15.27 3.93 -14.19
N GLN A 511 15.33 5.01 -14.97
CA GLN A 511 14.28 5.41 -15.90
C GLN A 511 14.00 4.37 -17.00
N ALA A 512 15.02 3.63 -17.43
CA ALA A 512 14.85 2.61 -18.47
C ALA A 512 14.03 1.42 -17.96
N GLY A 513 14.19 1.05 -16.68
CA GLY A 513 13.32 0.09 -16.00
C GLY A 513 11.88 0.57 -15.95
N TRP A 514 11.64 1.83 -15.56
CA TRP A 514 10.31 2.43 -15.54
C TRP A 514 9.65 2.44 -16.92
N GLU A 515 10.36 2.86 -17.96
CA GLU A 515 9.83 2.91 -19.33
C GLU A 515 9.54 1.50 -19.87
N LYS A 516 10.53 0.60 -19.84
CA LYS A 516 10.46 -0.68 -20.55
C LYS A 516 9.69 -1.75 -19.80
N LYS A 517 9.76 -1.77 -18.47
CA LYS A 517 9.21 -2.86 -17.64
C LYS A 517 7.93 -2.46 -16.91
N HIS A 518 7.68 -1.18 -16.68
CA HIS A 518 6.51 -0.71 -15.93
C HIS A 518 5.46 -0.06 -16.83
N PHE A 519 5.73 1.14 -17.33
CA PHE A 519 4.71 1.91 -18.06
C PHE A 519 4.46 1.37 -19.47
N GLY A 520 5.47 0.83 -20.13
CA GLY A 520 5.42 0.55 -21.55
C GLY A 520 5.39 1.84 -22.39
N PRO A 521 5.63 1.76 -23.71
CA PRO A 521 5.93 2.93 -24.54
C PRO A 521 4.79 3.96 -24.59
N ALA A 522 3.54 3.51 -24.71
CA ALA A 522 2.39 4.40 -24.84
C ALA A 522 2.09 5.16 -23.54
N LYS A 523 2.04 4.46 -22.40
CA LYS A 523 1.76 5.09 -21.10
C LYS A 523 2.94 5.91 -20.61
N TRP A 524 4.17 5.50 -20.92
CA TRP A 524 5.38 6.26 -20.62
C TRP A 524 5.35 7.63 -21.30
N ALA A 525 5.06 7.69 -22.61
CA ALA A 525 5.00 8.95 -23.34
C ALA A 525 4.01 9.95 -22.69
N ARG A 526 2.82 9.47 -22.31
CA ARG A 526 1.82 10.28 -21.59
C ARG A 526 2.29 10.68 -20.18
N PHE A 527 2.97 9.79 -19.46
CA PHE A 527 3.51 10.08 -18.13
C PHE A 527 4.60 11.17 -18.20
N VAL A 528 5.46 11.14 -19.23
CA VAL A 528 6.46 12.19 -19.49
C VAL A 528 5.79 13.51 -19.86
N GLU A 529 4.76 13.51 -20.71
CA GLU A 529 4.00 14.71 -21.07
C GLU A 529 3.40 15.40 -19.84
N ARG A 530 2.71 14.63 -18.99
CA ARG A 530 2.19 15.10 -17.71
C ARG A 530 3.27 15.63 -16.78
N LYS A 531 4.45 15.01 -16.79
CA LYS A 531 5.57 15.46 -15.97
C LYS A 531 6.06 16.83 -16.45
N ARG A 532 6.16 17.06 -17.77
CA ARG A 532 6.51 18.37 -18.33
C ARG A 532 5.49 19.45 -17.97
N GLU A 533 4.21 19.10 -17.93
CA GLU A 533 3.14 20.06 -17.61
C GLU A 533 3.13 20.42 -16.12
N TYR A 534 3.14 19.42 -15.24
CA TYR A 534 2.86 19.63 -13.82
C TYR A 534 4.10 19.72 -12.92
N ASP A 535 5.25 19.18 -13.33
CA ASP A 535 6.52 19.26 -12.61
C ASP A 535 7.74 19.22 -13.56
N PRO A 536 7.90 20.21 -14.47
CA PRO A 536 8.96 20.21 -15.48
C PRO A 536 10.37 20.19 -14.89
N LYS A 537 10.52 20.69 -13.67
CA LYS A 537 11.80 20.76 -12.94
C LYS A 537 12.12 19.48 -12.14
N ALA A 538 11.27 18.46 -12.24
CA ALA A 538 11.37 17.20 -11.52
C ALA A 538 11.67 17.43 -10.03
N ILE A 539 10.90 18.30 -9.37
CA ILE A 539 11.05 18.62 -7.95
C ILE A 539 10.47 17.49 -7.10
N LEU A 540 9.32 16.95 -7.52
CA LEU A 540 8.47 16.13 -6.69
C LEU A 540 8.91 14.66 -6.65
N SER A 541 8.96 14.10 -5.44
CA SER A 541 9.03 12.66 -5.16
C SER A 541 10.16 11.95 -5.92
N ARG A 542 11.37 12.54 -5.92
CA ARG A 542 12.57 11.93 -6.54
C ARG A 542 12.95 10.57 -5.94
N GLY A 543 12.50 10.27 -4.73
CA GLY A 543 12.63 8.94 -4.12
C GLY A 543 12.05 7.81 -4.96
N GLN A 544 11.12 8.09 -5.90
CA GLN A 544 10.62 7.11 -6.87
C GLN A 544 11.65 6.72 -7.94
N ARG A 545 12.70 7.53 -8.14
CA ARG A 545 13.75 7.32 -9.15
C ARG A 545 13.26 7.30 -10.61
N ILE A 546 12.08 7.87 -10.89
CA ILE A 546 11.53 7.99 -12.26
C ILE A 546 12.22 9.14 -13.01
N PHE A 547 12.19 10.33 -12.41
CA PHE A 547 12.83 11.54 -12.94
C PHE A 547 13.72 12.14 -11.84
N THR A 548 15.02 12.15 -12.08
CA THR A 548 16.01 12.64 -11.10
C THR A 548 16.59 14.01 -11.45
N SER A 549 16.28 14.51 -12.65
CA SER A 549 16.72 15.82 -13.17
C SER A 549 15.60 16.50 -13.95
N PRO A 550 15.65 17.84 -14.12
CA PRO A 550 14.68 18.58 -14.93
C PRO A 550 14.52 17.99 -16.34
N LEU A 551 13.30 18.01 -16.85
CA LEU A 551 13.02 17.62 -18.23
C LEU A 551 13.46 18.76 -19.16
N ALA A 552 14.22 18.41 -20.19
CA ALA A 552 14.68 19.35 -21.22
C ALA A 552 13.54 19.87 -22.10
#